data_AF-A0A147K8Y2-F1
#
_entry.id   AF-A0A147K8Y2-F1
#
_cell.length_a   1.000
_cell.length_b   1.000
_cell.length_c   1.000
_cell.angle_alpha   90.00
_cell.angle_beta   90.00
_cell.angle_gamma   90.00
#
_symmetry.space_group_name_H-M   'P 1'
#
loop_
_entity.id
_entity.type
_entity.pdbx_description
1 polymer ?
#
loop_
_entity_poly.entity_id
_entity_poly.type
_entity_poly.pdbx_seq_one_letter_code
_entity_poly.pdbx_strand_id
1 'polypeptide(L)'
;MNYTKIAFITDIHGNPYALESVLNKIDQLNVDQIFCGGDQVAIGPFSNEVMEILTSREDVQCVHGNHDLCVLAIFHNQPYPRSHAHAYSHHEWIARNLDPKWIPFMNSWKREIQIKVGGKPTLVTHYGYVKELLHAPIDREPYKNIVEPSKENMVELYKEKNRRHPIIWSSSSSTLFSSEWYLLYKSWSFRMSQQR
;
A
#
# COMPACT_ATOMS: atom_id res chain seq x y z
N MET A 1 -2.64 -0.32 31.07
CA MET A 1 -3.51 -0.04 29.91
C MET A 1 -2.98 -0.87 28.76
N ASN A 2 -3.80 -1.70 28.11
CA ASN A 2 -3.39 -2.36 26.86
C ASN A 2 -3.48 -1.33 25.74
N TYR A 3 -2.37 -1.10 25.05
CA TYR A 3 -2.30 -0.22 23.89
C TYR A 3 -2.14 -1.10 22.65
N THR A 4 -2.92 -0.86 21.61
CA THR A 4 -2.74 -1.52 20.31
C THR A 4 -1.50 -0.97 19.64
N LYS A 5 -0.54 -1.84 19.34
CA LYS A 5 0.69 -1.54 18.61
C LYS A 5 0.54 -2.00 17.17
N ILE A 6 0.81 -1.10 16.24
CA ILE A 6 0.59 -1.32 14.82
C ILE A 6 1.91 -1.10 14.09
N ALA A 7 2.25 -2.01 13.18
CA ALA A 7 3.27 -1.77 12.17
C ALA A 7 2.64 -1.37 10.85
N PHE A 8 3.34 -0.54 10.09
CA PHE A 8 2.97 -0.22 8.73
C PHE A 8 4.19 -0.37 7.83
N ILE A 9 4.01 -1.08 6.74
CA ILE A 9 4.98 -1.32 5.69
C ILE A 9 4.33 -0.98 4.36
N THR A 10 5.09 -0.63 3.34
CA THR A 10 4.55 -0.24 2.04
C THR A 10 5.61 -0.43 0.98
N ASP A 11 5.19 -0.50 -0.28
CA ASP A 11 6.11 -0.53 -1.42
C ASP A 11 7.03 -1.75 -1.36
N ILE A 12 6.51 -2.93 -1.02
CA ILE A 12 7.29 -4.18 -0.96
C ILE A 12 7.85 -4.53 -2.34
N HIS A 13 7.10 -4.24 -3.41
CA HIS A 13 7.57 -4.32 -4.79
C HIS A 13 8.24 -5.67 -5.12
N GLY A 14 7.57 -6.78 -4.76
CA GLY A 14 8.07 -8.12 -5.09
C GLY A 14 9.44 -8.45 -4.48
N ASN A 15 9.77 -7.89 -3.32
CA ASN A 15 11.04 -8.10 -2.61
C ASN A 15 10.86 -8.90 -1.30
N PRO A 16 10.84 -10.24 -1.35
CA PRO A 16 10.61 -11.08 -0.18
C PRO A 16 11.74 -10.95 0.86
N TYR A 17 13.00 -10.81 0.44
CA TYR A 17 14.13 -10.70 1.36
C TYR A 17 14.04 -9.44 2.23
N ALA A 18 13.63 -8.33 1.63
CA ALA A 18 13.44 -7.09 2.38
C ALA A 18 12.21 -7.18 3.29
N LEU A 19 11.12 -7.78 2.79
CA LEU A 19 9.92 -8.05 3.58
C LEU A 19 10.25 -8.90 4.82
N GLU A 20 10.91 -10.04 4.66
CA GLU A 20 11.32 -10.92 5.75
C GLU A 20 12.19 -10.20 6.78
N SER A 21 13.17 -9.41 6.32
CA SER A 21 14.03 -8.61 7.21
C SER A 21 13.22 -7.64 8.09
N VAL A 22 12.23 -6.97 7.49
CA VAL A 22 11.36 -6.03 8.20
C VAL A 22 10.38 -6.77 9.12
N LEU A 23 9.77 -7.87 8.68
CA LEU A 23 8.88 -8.68 9.49
C LEU A 23 9.59 -9.26 10.71
N ASN A 24 10.81 -9.80 10.54
CA ASN A 24 11.65 -10.26 11.65
C ASN A 24 11.89 -9.15 12.68
N LYS A 25 12.03 -7.90 12.22
CA LYS A 25 12.17 -6.77 13.15
C LYS A 25 10.85 -6.39 13.81
N ILE A 26 9.75 -6.46 13.09
CA ILE A 26 8.39 -6.18 13.59
C ILE A 26 7.99 -7.21 14.65
N ASP A 27 8.31 -8.49 14.45
CA ASP A 27 7.98 -9.58 15.37
C ASP A 27 8.66 -9.39 16.73
N GLN A 28 9.89 -8.86 16.75
CA GLN A 28 10.59 -8.48 17.99
C GLN A 28 9.91 -7.33 18.76
N LEU A 29 9.04 -6.57 18.10
CA LEU A 29 8.34 -5.44 18.71
C LEU A 29 7.00 -5.84 19.32
N ASN A 30 6.54 -7.09 19.20
CA ASN A 30 5.23 -7.54 19.68
C ASN A 30 4.12 -6.59 19.20
N VAL A 31 3.96 -6.47 17.89
CA VAL A 31 2.85 -5.70 17.29
C VAL A 31 1.58 -6.54 17.26
N ASP A 32 0.42 -5.90 17.34
CA ASP A 32 -0.87 -6.57 17.28
C ASP A 32 -1.39 -6.73 15.85
N GLN A 33 -1.02 -5.79 14.96
CA GLN A 33 -1.45 -5.75 13.56
C GLN A 33 -0.37 -5.12 12.66
N ILE A 34 -0.32 -5.57 11.42
CA ILE A 34 0.53 -5.05 10.36
C ILE A 34 -0.36 -4.58 9.21
N PHE A 35 -0.18 -3.33 8.77
CA PHE A 35 -0.84 -2.81 7.57
C PHE A 35 0.16 -2.66 6.43
N CYS A 36 -0.14 -3.26 5.28
CA CYS A 36 0.61 -3.08 4.04
C CYS A 36 -0.04 -1.99 3.20
N GLY A 37 0.70 -0.91 2.96
CA GLY A 37 0.25 0.37 2.42
C GLY A 37 0.08 0.46 0.91
N GLY A 38 0.00 -0.66 0.19
CA GLY A 38 0.02 -0.71 -1.27
C GLY A 38 1.37 -1.12 -1.85
N ASP A 39 1.33 -1.53 -3.12
CA ASP A 39 2.47 -1.95 -3.94
C ASP A 39 3.22 -3.15 -3.33
N GLN A 40 2.48 -4.25 -3.16
CA GLN A 40 3.04 -5.50 -2.66
C GLN A 40 3.78 -6.27 -3.77
N VAL A 41 3.20 -6.25 -4.98
CA VAL A 41 3.72 -6.95 -6.15
C VAL A 41 4.33 -5.99 -7.17
N ALA A 42 4.93 -6.56 -8.23
CA ALA A 42 5.59 -5.84 -9.33
C ALA A 42 6.83 -5.03 -8.89
N ILE A 43 7.49 -4.39 -9.86
CA ILE A 43 8.84 -3.81 -9.83
C ILE A 43 9.94 -4.86 -9.58
N GLY A 44 9.85 -5.63 -8.51
CA GLY A 44 10.68 -6.81 -8.24
C GLY A 44 10.12 -8.10 -8.85
N PRO A 45 10.98 -9.11 -9.07
CA PRO A 45 10.59 -10.32 -9.78
C PRO A 45 9.86 -11.36 -8.91
N PHE A 46 9.93 -11.26 -7.58
CA PHE A 46 9.53 -12.32 -6.65
C PHE A 46 8.16 -12.04 -6.01
N SER A 47 7.16 -11.75 -6.85
CA SER A 47 5.81 -11.42 -6.37
C SER A 47 5.11 -12.63 -5.71
N ASN A 48 5.34 -13.85 -6.18
CA ASN A 48 4.73 -15.04 -5.58
C ASN A 48 5.24 -15.29 -4.15
N GLU A 49 6.53 -15.06 -3.92
CA GLU A 49 7.19 -15.22 -2.63
C GLU A 49 6.69 -14.17 -1.63
N VAL A 50 6.50 -12.93 -2.06
CA VAL A 50 5.83 -11.89 -1.24
C VAL A 50 4.41 -12.33 -0.89
N MET A 51 3.64 -12.83 -1.85
CA MET A 51 2.26 -13.28 -1.59
C MET A 51 2.21 -14.46 -0.62
N GLU A 52 3.13 -15.43 -0.74
CA GLU A 52 3.26 -16.55 0.20
C GLU A 52 3.52 -16.05 1.62
N ILE A 53 4.47 -15.12 1.80
CA ILE A 53 4.78 -14.53 3.11
C ILE A 53 3.55 -13.79 3.68
N LEU A 54 2.92 -12.91 2.90
CA LEU A 54 1.79 -12.10 3.38
C LEU A 54 0.57 -12.96 3.71
N THR A 55 0.27 -13.99 2.93
CA THR A 55 -0.88 -14.88 3.15
C THR A 55 -0.66 -15.88 4.28
N SER A 56 0.59 -16.15 4.66
CA SER A 56 0.91 -17.00 5.82
C SER A 56 0.63 -16.33 7.17
N ARG A 57 0.27 -15.04 7.16
CA ARG A 57 0.11 -14.21 8.36
C ARG A 57 -1.34 -13.75 8.56
N GLU A 58 -1.91 -14.06 9.73
CA GLU A 58 -3.25 -13.62 10.10
C GLU A 58 -3.31 -12.17 10.62
N ASP A 59 -2.15 -11.60 10.99
CA ASP A 59 -2.02 -10.24 11.54
C ASP A 59 -1.78 -9.17 10.47
N VAL A 60 -1.81 -9.54 9.19
CA VAL A 60 -1.53 -8.66 8.06
C VAL A 60 -2.81 -8.23 7.34
N GLN A 61 -2.94 -6.94 7.07
CA GLN A 61 -3.98 -6.39 6.19
C GLN A 61 -3.36 -5.50 5.11
N CYS A 62 -3.76 -5.68 3.86
CA CYS A 62 -3.22 -4.91 2.74
C CYS A 62 -4.26 -3.95 2.17
N VAL A 63 -3.78 -2.80 1.69
CA VAL A 63 -4.51 -1.96 0.74
C VAL A 63 -3.89 -2.06 -0.65
N HIS A 64 -4.68 -1.78 -1.68
CA HIS A 64 -4.19 -1.72 -3.06
C HIS A 64 -3.28 -0.51 -3.28
N GLY A 65 -2.12 -0.76 -3.88
CA GLY A 65 -1.34 0.23 -4.61
C GLY A 65 -1.67 0.27 -6.11
N ASN A 66 -1.02 1.18 -6.83
CA ASN A 66 -1.21 1.30 -8.28
C ASN A 66 -0.58 0.12 -9.03
N HIS A 67 0.58 -0.39 -8.59
CA HIS A 67 1.23 -1.52 -9.23
C HIS A 67 0.40 -2.81 -9.05
N ASP A 68 -0.15 -3.03 -7.84
CA ASP A 68 -1.06 -4.15 -7.56
C ASP A 68 -2.28 -4.13 -8.50
N LEU A 69 -2.91 -2.96 -8.64
CA LEU A 69 -4.08 -2.77 -9.48
C LEU A 69 -3.75 -2.88 -10.98
N CYS A 70 -2.56 -2.48 -11.41
CA CYS A 70 -2.10 -2.65 -12.79
C CYS A 70 -1.95 -4.14 -13.15
N VAL A 71 -1.35 -4.94 -12.25
CA VAL A 71 -1.21 -6.39 -12.41
C VAL A 71 -2.59 -7.06 -12.45
N LEU A 72 -3.49 -6.70 -11.53
CA LEU A 72 -4.86 -7.21 -11.52
C LEU A 72 -5.65 -6.83 -12.78
N ALA A 73 -5.47 -5.61 -13.30
CA ALA A 73 -6.13 -5.19 -14.53
C ALA A 73 -5.71 -6.08 -15.70
N ILE A 74 -4.42 -6.39 -15.86
CA ILE A 74 -3.95 -7.31 -16.89
C ILE A 74 -4.50 -8.72 -16.67
N PHE A 75 -4.44 -9.24 -15.45
CA PHE A 75 -4.94 -10.58 -15.12
C PHE A 75 -6.43 -10.74 -15.48
N HIS A 76 -7.24 -9.72 -15.20
CA HIS A 76 -8.68 -9.70 -15.49
C HIS A 76 -9.03 -9.22 -16.90
N ASN A 77 -8.04 -9.02 -17.77
CA ASN A 77 -8.23 -8.48 -19.13
C ASN A 77 -9.00 -7.14 -19.15
N GLN A 78 -8.67 -6.26 -18.22
CA GLN A 78 -9.21 -4.91 -18.08
C GLN A 78 -8.27 -3.87 -18.71
N PRO A 79 -8.77 -2.66 -19.03
CA PRO A 79 -7.93 -1.59 -19.56
C PRO A 79 -6.78 -1.23 -18.62
N TYR A 80 -5.61 -0.99 -19.20
CA TYR A 80 -4.40 -0.61 -18.50
C TYR A 80 -4.17 0.92 -18.58
N PRO A 81 -3.77 1.59 -17.49
CA PRO A 81 -3.60 3.05 -17.46
C PRO A 81 -2.45 3.50 -18.38
N ARG A 82 -2.73 4.48 -19.23
CA ARG A 82 -1.72 5.03 -20.18
C ARG A 82 -0.54 5.67 -19.45
N SER A 83 -0.77 6.29 -18.30
CA SER A 83 0.29 6.86 -17.45
C SER A 83 1.37 5.85 -17.04
N HIS A 84 1.03 4.56 -16.97
CA HIS A 84 1.97 3.51 -16.56
C HIS A 84 2.46 2.65 -17.74
N ALA A 85 2.31 3.12 -18.98
CA ALA A 85 2.69 2.35 -20.18
C ALA A 85 4.16 1.90 -20.16
N HIS A 86 5.04 2.70 -19.54
CA HIS A 86 6.47 2.38 -19.39
C HIS A 86 6.73 1.11 -18.55
N ALA A 87 5.81 0.75 -17.64
CA ALA A 87 5.91 -0.44 -16.79
C ALA A 87 5.09 -1.63 -17.32
N TYR A 88 4.36 -1.47 -18.43
CA TYR A 88 3.43 -2.47 -18.94
C TYR A 88 4.07 -3.84 -19.13
N SER A 89 5.22 -3.91 -19.82
CA SER A 89 5.89 -5.18 -20.11
C SER A 89 6.26 -5.95 -18.84
N HIS A 90 6.64 -5.24 -17.78
CA HIS A 90 6.95 -5.84 -16.50
C HIS A 90 5.67 -6.30 -15.77
N HIS A 91 4.63 -5.47 -15.72
CA HIS A 91 3.33 -5.87 -15.14
C HIS A 91 2.70 -7.07 -15.87
N GLU A 92 2.84 -7.12 -17.20
CA GLU A 92 2.39 -8.26 -18.00
C GLU A 92 3.15 -9.54 -17.65
N TRP A 93 4.47 -9.45 -17.50
CA TRP A 93 5.28 -10.58 -17.05
C TRP A 93 4.85 -11.06 -15.66
N ILE A 94 4.63 -10.14 -14.71
CA ILE A 94 4.13 -10.49 -13.37
C ILE A 94 2.76 -11.16 -13.47
N ALA A 95 1.80 -10.56 -14.18
CA ALA A 95 0.43 -11.09 -14.29
C ALA A 95 0.39 -12.50 -14.91
N ARG A 96 1.30 -12.82 -15.84
CA ARG A 96 1.43 -14.15 -16.45
C ARG A 96 2.08 -15.19 -15.54
N ASN A 97 2.95 -14.78 -14.62
CA ASN A 97 3.72 -15.67 -13.75
C ASN A 97 3.22 -15.72 -12.31
N LEU A 98 2.28 -14.85 -11.93
CA LEU A 98 1.63 -14.87 -10.63
C LEU A 98 0.75 -16.12 -10.51
N ASP A 99 0.87 -16.86 -9.42
CA ASP A 99 0.02 -18.01 -9.16
C ASP A 99 -1.44 -17.55 -8.99
N PRO A 100 -2.39 -18.06 -9.79
CA PRO A 100 -3.81 -17.68 -9.68
C PRO A 100 -4.41 -17.90 -8.28
N LYS A 101 -3.82 -18.74 -7.43
CA LYS A 101 -4.26 -18.94 -6.04
C LYS A 101 -4.24 -17.65 -5.21
N TRP A 102 -3.42 -16.66 -5.59
CA TRP A 102 -3.29 -15.38 -4.89
C TRP A 102 -4.36 -14.36 -5.26
N ILE A 103 -5.01 -14.52 -6.40
CA ILE A 103 -5.96 -13.55 -6.95
C ILE A 103 -7.16 -13.32 -6.02
N PRO A 104 -7.78 -14.33 -5.37
CA PRO A 104 -8.83 -14.08 -4.39
C PRO A 104 -8.38 -13.18 -3.23
N PHE A 105 -7.16 -13.37 -2.72
CA PHE A 105 -6.61 -12.53 -1.65
C PHE A 105 -6.36 -11.11 -2.14
N MET A 106 -5.74 -10.93 -3.30
CA MET A 106 -5.52 -9.60 -3.90
C MET A 106 -6.83 -8.86 -4.19
N ASN A 107 -7.86 -9.55 -4.69
CA ASN A 107 -9.17 -8.97 -4.95
C ASN A 107 -9.91 -8.57 -3.66
N SER A 108 -9.56 -9.17 -2.51
CA SER A 108 -10.17 -8.85 -1.21
C SER A 108 -9.68 -7.53 -0.62
N TRP A 109 -8.52 -7.04 -1.05
CA TRP A 109 -7.95 -5.80 -0.55
C TRP A 109 -8.84 -4.61 -0.91
N LYS A 110 -8.78 -3.58 -0.08
CA LYS A 110 -9.49 -2.32 -0.31
C LYS A 110 -8.48 -1.25 -0.71
N ARG A 111 -8.93 -0.23 -1.44
CA ARG A 111 -8.12 0.98 -1.65
C ARG A 111 -7.93 1.80 -0.38
N GLU A 112 -8.92 1.74 0.52
CA GLU A 112 -8.93 2.46 1.79
C GLU A 112 -9.44 1.55 2.91
N ILE A 113 -8.74 1.55 4.06
CA ILE A 113 -9.19 0.91 5.31
C ILE A 113 -9.26 1.97 6.41
N GLN A 114 -10.31 1.94 7.22
CA GLN A 114 -10.41 2.78 8.42
C GLN A 114 -10.16 1.93 9.66
N ILE A 115 -9.21 2.36 10.48
CA ILE A 115 -8.83 1.72 11.74
C ILE A 115 -8.98 2.70 12.89
N LYS A 116 -8.80 2.23 14.12
CA LYS A 116 -8.71 3.10 15.31
C LYS A 116 -7.33 2.95 15.94
N VAL A 117 -6.60 4.05 16.06
CA VAL A 117 -5.29 4.11 16.74
C VAL A 117 -5.40 5.07 17.91
N GLY A 118 -5.18 4.58 19.13
CA GLY A 118 -5.36 5.39 20.35
C GLY A 118 -6.77 5.98 20.48
N GLY A 119 -7.80 5.23 20.06
CA GLY A 119 -9.20 5.68 20.04
C GLY A 119 -9.56 6.67 18.93
N LYS A 120 -8.58 7.13 18.13
CA LYS A 120 -8.81 8.05 17.01
C LYS A 120 -9.00 7.27 15.72
N PRO A 121 -9.99 7.60 14.88
CA PRO A 121 -10.09 7.01 13.56
C PRO A 121 -8.89 7.40 12.68
N THR A 122 -8.29 6.41 12.02
CA THR A 122 -7.11 6.56 11.15
C THR A 122 -7.40 5.92 9.80
N LEU A 123 -7.05 6.63 8.72
CA LEU A 123 -7.19 6.12 7.36
C LEU A 123 -5.86 5.48 6.93
N VAL A 124 -5.95 4.29 6.36
CA VAL A 124 -4.86 3.57 5.69
C VAL A 124 -5.17 3.55 4.20
N THR A 125 -4.30 4.11 3.37
CA THR A 125 -4.47 4.19 1.92
C THR A 125 -3.13 4.33 1.20
N HIS A 126 -3.03 3.85 -0.04
CA HIS A 126 -1.86 4.07 -0.89
C HIS A 126 -1.93 5.37 -1.69
N TYR A 127 -3.12 5.94 -1.94
CA TYR A 127 -3.25 7.25 -2.61
C TYR A 127 -4.39 8.06 -2.03
N GLY A 128 -4.35 9.38 -2.24
CA GLY A 128 -5.56 10.17 -2.19
C GLY A 128 -6.43 9.79 -3.38
N TYR A 129 -7.66 9.32 -3.15
CA TYR A 129 -8.58 8.95 -4.23
C TYR A 129 -9.58 10.07 -4.50
N VAL A 130 -9.89 10.30 -5.77
CA VAL A 130 -11.06 11.10 -6.17
C VAL A 130 -12.30 10.32 -5.73
N LYS A 131 -13.19 10.96 -4.95
CA LYS A 131 -14.27 10.27 -4.23
C LYS A 131 -15.18 9.49 -5.18
N GLU A 132 -15.50 10.07 -6.33
CA GLU A 132 -16.37 9.51 -7.36
C GLU A 132 -15.70 8.36 -8.12
N LEU A 133 -14.37 8.28 -8.08
CA LEU A 133 -13.57 7.27 -8.79
C LEU A 133 -13.01 6.20 -7.85
N LEU A 134 -13.37 6.21 -6.56
CA LEU A 134 -12.83 5.27 -5.56
C LEU A 134 -12.99 3.80 -5.98
N HIS A 135 -14.05 3.45 -6.70
CA HIS A 135 -14.28 2.09 -7.19
C HIS A 135 -14.13 1.96 -8.71
N ALA A 136 -13.69 3.01 -9.39
CA ALA A 136 -13.47 2.99 -10.83
C ALA A 136 -12.25 2.11 -11.18
N PRO A 137 -12.25 1.46 -12.36
CA PRO A 137 -11.07 0.78 -12.91
C PRO A 137 -9.82 1.69 -12.93
N ILE A 138 -8.63 1.09 -12.88
CA ILE A 138 -7.38 1.84 -12.72
C ILE A 138 -7.03 2.72 -13.93
N ASP A 139 -7.49 2.37 -15.14
CA ASP A 139 -7.29 3.19 -16.34
C ASP A 139 -7.99 4.57 -16.28
N ARG A 140 -8.97 4.72 -15.38
CA ARG A 140 -9.65 5.98 -15.10
C ARG A 140 -8.83 6.92 -14.22
N GLU A 141 -7.63 6.50 -13.82
CA GLU A 141 -6.68 7.25 -12.99
C GLU A 141 -7.37 7.85 -11.75
N PRO A 142 -7.86 6.99 -10.83
CA PRO A 142 -8.77 7.38 -9.74
C PRO A 142 -8.11 8.21 -8.62
N TYR A 143 -6.90 8.73 -8.86
CA TYR A 143 -6.05 9.35 -7.88
C TYR A 143 -6.19 10.88 -7.91
N LYS A 144 -6.10 11.50 -6.74
CA LYS A 144 -5.89 12.94 -6.62
C LYS A 144 -4.46 13.26 -7.04
N ASN A 145 -4.22 14.50 -7.48
CA ASN A 145 -2.89 14.97 -7.83
C ASN A 145 -1.92 14.78 -6.66
N ILE A 146 -0.70 14.34 -6.99
CA ILE A 146 0.39 14.29 -6.03
C ILE A 146 0.74 15.73 -5.65
N VAL A 147 0.83 15.96 -4.34
CA VAL A 147 1.16 17.26 -3.74
C VAL A 147 2.47 17.13 -2.98
N GLU A 148 3.18 18.25 -2.82
CA GLU A 148 4.36 18.28 -1.97
C GLU A 148 4.03 17.82 -0.56
N PRO A 149 4.87 17.00 0.09
CA PRO A 149 4.60 16.51 1.42
C PRO A 149 4.64 17.64 2.47
N SER A 150 3.47 18.12 2.90
CA SER A 150 3.33 19.09 4.00
C SER A 150 2.04 18.84 4.78
N LYS A 151 1.99 19.35 6.02
CA LYS A 151 0.78 19.23 6.88
C LYS A 151 -0.43 19.82 6.18
N GLU A 152 -0.25 21.00 5.61
CA GLU A 152 -1.29 21.81 4.96
C GLU A 152 -1.81 21.09 3.72
N ASN A 153 -0.91 20.57 2.88
CA ASN A 153 -1.27 19.84 1.67
C ASN A 153 -2.01 18.53 2.02
N MET A 154 -1.60 17.83 3.07
CA MET A 154 -2.27 16.60 3.51
C MET A 154 -3.65 16.87 4.09
N VAL A 155 -3.82 17.95 4.87
CA VAL A 155 -5.14 18.38 5.35
C VAL A 155 -6.05 18.72 4.18
N GLU A 156 -5.54 19.44 3.19
CA GLU A 156 -6.30 19.83 1.99
C GLU A 156 -6.67 18.61 1.12
N LEU A 157 -5.71 17.71 0.86
CA LEU A 157 -5.90 16.50 0.05
C LEU A 157 -7.03 15.61 0.60
N TYR A 158 -7.16 15.56 1.92
CA TYR A 158 -8.13 14.72 2.62
C TYR A 158 -9.26 15.49 3.31
N LYS A 159 -9.45 16.79 3.01
CA LYS A 159 -10.46 17.65 3.67
C LYS A 159 -11.89 17.08 3.61
N GLU A 160 -12.24 16.46 2.48
CA GLU A 160 -13.57 15.87 2.22
C GLU A 160 -13.84 14.61 3.04
N LYS A 161 -12.78 13.95 3.54
CA LYS A 161 -12.89 12.77 4.41
C LYS A 161 -13.18 13.18 5.86
N ASN A 162 -13.38 14.48 6.12
CA ASN A 162 -13.91 15.07 7.35
C ASN A 162 -13.14 14.63 8.60
N ARG A 163 -11.83 14.94 8.74
CA ARG A 163 -11.06 14.45 9.89
C ARG A 163 -9.96 15.37 10.44
N ARG A 164 -10.10 15.65 11.74
CA ARG A 164 -9.08 16.16 12.67
C ARG A 164 -8.05 15.07 13.10
N HIS A 165 -7.69 14.12 12.23
CA HIS A 165 -7.08 12.83 12.66
C HIS A 165 -5.95 12.30 11.77
N PRO A 166 -5.10 11.37 12.27
CA PRO A 166 -3.92 10.88 11.57
C PRO A 166 -4.27 10.06 10.33
N ILE A 167 -3.50 10.25 9.26
CA ILE A 167 -3.58 9.48 8.01
C ILE A 167 -2.26 8.72 7.87
N ILE A 168 -2.33 7.44 7.53
CA ILE A 168 -1.17 6.65 7.17
C ILE A 168 -1.24 6.42 5.67
N TRP A 169 -0.26 6.96 4.95
CA TRP A 169 -0.25 6.98 3.50
C TRP A 169 1.18 6.83 2.96
N SER A 170 1.32 6.19 1.80
CA SER A 170 2.56 6.13 1.03
C SER A 170 2.36 6.77 -0.34
N SER A 171 3.27 7.64 -0.80
CA SER A 171 3.47 7.89 -2.24
C SER A 171 4.74 7.21 -2.70
N SER A 172 4.90 7.13 -4.02
CA SER A 172 6.20 6.99 -4.70
C SER A 172 7.33 7.92 -4.21
N SER A 173 7.03 8.96 -3.40
CA SER A 173 8.00 9.82 -2.72
C SER A 173 8.25 9.48 -1.24
N SER A 174 7.78 8.32 -0.75
CA SER A 174 8.15 7.71 0.54
C SER A 174 7.92 8.58 1.78
N THR A 175 6.91 9.46 1.78
CA THR A 175 6.65 10.36 2.93
C THR A 175 5.41 9.94 3.71
N LEU A 176 5.63 9.48 4.94
CA LEU A 176 4.57 9.18 5.91
C LEU A 176 4.29 10.40 6.78
N PHE A 177 3.06 10.89 6.73
CA PHE A 177 2.65 12.11 7.43
C PHE A 177 1.60 11.81 8.50
N SER A 178 1.99 11.79 9.78
CA SER A 178 1.03 11.82 10.89
C SER A 178 0.81 13.26 11.36
N SER A 179 -0.42 13.76 11.32
CA SER A 179 -0.77 15.08 11.85
C SER A 179 -0.72 15.09 13.39
N GLU A 180 0.47 15.29 13.94
CA GLU A 180 0.83 15.45 15.36
C GLU A 180 0.40 14.34 16.35
N TRP A 181 1.18 14.23 17.44
CA TRP A 181 1.09 13.32 18.60
C TRP A 181 1.96 12.05 18.56
N TYR A 182 2.58 11.77 19.72
CA TYR A 182 3.47 10.66 20.06
C TYR A 182 2.91 9.30 19.61
N LEU A 183 3.25 8.90 18.40
CA LEU A 183 3.26 7.51 17.97
C LEU A 183 4.72 7.16 17.74
N LEU A 184 5.26 6.18 18.46
CA LEU A 184 6.52 5.54 18.09
C LEU A 184 6.24 4.71 16.83
N TYR A 185 6.19 5.40 15.71
CA TYR A 185 5.88 4.85 14.41
C TYR A 185 7.19 4.66 13.65
N LYS A 186 7.59 3.40 13.47
CA LYS A 186 8.65 3.05 12.53
C LYS A 186 7.99 2.63 11.24
N SER A 187 8.29 3.35 10.18
CA SER A 187 7.91 2.99 8.83
C SER A 187 9.11 2.53 8.04
N TRP A 188 8.85 1.60 7.15
CA TRP A 188 9.84 1.04 6.24
C TRP A 188 9.28 1.19 4.83
N SER A 189 10.01 1.90 3.98
CA SER A 189 9.75 2.00 2.55
C SER A 189 10.90 1.27 1.84
N PHE A 190 10.57 0.34 0.95
CA PHE A 190 11.59 -0.38 0.20
C PHE A 190 11.91 0.41 -1.08
N ARG A 191 13.10 1.03 -1.12
CA ARG A 191 13.66 1.54 -2.37
C ARG A 191 14.56 0.48 -2.97
N MET A 192 14.18 -0.07 -4.13
CA MET A 192 15.17 -0.64 -5.03
C MET A 192 15.97 0.53 -5.60
N SER A 193 17.24 0.68 -5.22
CA SER A 193 18.14 1.55 -5.97
C SER A 193 18.24 0.95 -7.37
N GLN A 194 17.67 1.62 -8.38
CA GLN A 194 18.09 1.35 -9.75
C GLN A 194 19.57 1.71 -9.84
N GLN A 195 20.43 0.71 -9.69
CA GLN A 195 21.81 0.82 -10.13
C GLN A 195 21.74 1.02 -11.65
N ARG A 196 22.04 2.25 -12.07
CA ARG A 196 22.43 2.54 -13.45
C ARG A 196 23.83 2.02 -13.70
#